data_AF-A0A6B9XII6-F1
#
_entry.id   AF-A0A6B9XII6-F1
#
_cell.length_a   1.000
_cell.length_b   1.000
_cell.length_c   1.000
_cell.angle_alpha   90.00
_cell.angle_beta   90.00
_cell.angle_gamma   90.00
#
_symmetry.space_group_name_H-M   'P 1'
#
loop_
_entity.id
_entity.type
_entity.pdbx_description
1 polymer ?
#
loop_
_entity_poly.entity_id
_entity_poly.type
_entity_poly.pdbx_seq_one_letter_code
_entity_poly.pdbx_strand_id
1 'polypeptide(L)' 'LGSNDIYSSVDVLSSRGIPFQDTPETYYDLLDERVAGHGEPNAELKQRKILVDGAPTDGQGLLLQIFTQNVIGPI' A
#
# COMPACT_ATOMS: atom_id res chain seq x y z
N LEU A 1 7.29 0.48 -10.80
CA LEU A 1 6.85 -0.80 -11.39
C LEU A 1 5.34 -0.86 -11.24
N GLY A 2 4.59 -1.34 -12.25
CA GLY A 2 3.15 -1.57 -12.12
C GLY A 2 2.85 -3.05 -11.86
N SER A 3 1.74 -3.36 -11.20
CA SER A 3 1.25 -4.72 -10.99
C SER A 3 -0.28 -4.76 -11.11
N ASN A 4 -0.81 -5.88 -11.60
CA ASN A 4 -2.25 -6.16 -11.63
C ASN A 4 -2.73 -6.82 -10.33
N ASP A 5 -1.79 -7.25 -9.46
CA ASP A 5 -2.06 -7.84 -8.15
C ASP A 5 -0.94 -7.44 -7.19
N ILE A 6 -1.12 -6.29 -6.54
CA ILE A 6 -0.14 -5.75 -5.61
C ILE A 6 0.01 -6.62 -4.36
N TYR A 7 -1.04 -7.30 -3.91
CA TYR A 7 -1.01 -8.17 -2.72
C TYR A 7 -0.04 -9.33 -2.93
N SER A 8 -0.24 -10.08 -4.01
CA SER A 8 0.65 -11.19 -4.38
C SER A 8 2.08 -10.70 -4.64
N SER A 9 2.21 -9.54 -5.30
CA SER A 9 3.52 -8.95 -5.58
C SER A 9 4.29 -8.61 -4.31
N VAL A 10 3.64 -8.00 -3.32
CA VAL A 10 4.25 -7.67 -2.03
C VAL A 10 4.61 -8.93 -1.25
N ASP A 11 3.76 -9.96 -1.27
CA ASP A 11 4.05 -11.24 -0.60
C ASP A 11 5.27 -11.95 -1.20
N VAL A 12 5.37 -11.98 -2.52
CA VAL A 12 6.53 -12.56 -3.23
C VAL A 12 7.80 -11.76 -2.95
N LEU A 13 7.75 -10.44 -2.94
CA LEU A 13 8.92 -9.61 -2.65
C LEU A 13 9.35 -9.73 -1.19
N SER A 14 8.39 -9.74 -0.26
CA SER A 14 8.65 -9.92 1.18
C SER A 14 9.26 -11.28 1.47
N SER A 15 8.74 -12.36 0.88
CA SER A 15 9.29 -13.71 1.03
C SER A 15 10.71 -13.87 0.44
N ARG A 16 11.10 -12.99 -0.49
CA ARG A 16 12.46 -12.89 -1.03
C ARG A 16 13.38 -11.99 -0.20
N GLY A 17 12.91 -11.50 0.94
CA GLY A 17 13.70 -10.68 1.87
C GLY A 17 13.87 -9.23 1.44
N ILE A 18 13.02 -8.72 0.54
CA ILE A 18 13.04 -7.30 0.17
C ILE A 18 12.33 -6.49 1.27
N PRO A 19 13.02 -5.59 1.98
CA PRO A 19 12.41 -4.83 3.06
C PRO A 19 11.56 -3.67 2.53
N PHE A 20 10.38 -3.48 3.11
CA PHE A 20 9.49 -2.36 2.83
C PHE A 20 9.57 -1.29 3.92
N GLN A 21 9.19 -0.06 3.57
CA GLN A 21 8.99 1.02 4.53
C GLN A 21 7.80 0.68 5.43
N ASP A 22 7.85 1.12 6.68
CA ASP A 22 6.75 0.93 7.62
C ASP A 22 5.74 2.07 7.51
N THR A 23 4.49 1.79 7.92
CA THR A 23 3.39 2.75 7.97
C THR A 23 2.69 2.61 9.31
N PRO A 24 2.45 3.72 10.05
CA PRO A 24 1.74 3.69 11.33
C PRO A 24 0.37 3.04 11.21
N GLU A 25 -0.06 2.29 12.23
CA GLU A 25 -1.37 1.64 12.22
C GLU A 25 -2.54 2.63 12.07
N THR A 26 -2.39 3.82 12.64
CA THR A 26 -3.38 4.90 12.59
C THR A 26 -3.67 5.38 11.17
N TYR A 27 -2.77 5.14 10.21
CA TYR A 27 -3.06 5.40 8.80
C TYR A 27 -4.26 4.56 8.31
N TYR A 28 -4.29 3.28 8.68
CA TYR A 28 -5.34 2.34 8.28
C TYR A 28 -6.63 2.55 9.05
N ASP A 29 -6.53 2.95 10.32
CA ASP A 29 -7.69 3.27 11.15
C ASP A 29 -8.47 4.48 10.59
N LEU A 30 -7.76 5.42 9.95
CA LEU A 30 -8.35 6.62 9.33
C LEU A 30 -8.59 6.48 7.82
N LEU A 31 -8.27 5.32 7.22
CA LEU A 31 -8.26 5.18 5.77
C LEU A 31 -9.65 5.32 5.16
N ASP A 32 -10.67 4.72 5.79
CA ASP A 32 -12.04 4.77 5.31
C ASP A 32 -12.64 6.18 5.33
N GLU A 33 -12.17 7.04 6.26
CA GLU A 33 -12.56 8.44 6.32
C GLU A 33 -11.87 9.26 5.23
N ARG A 34 -10.60 8.96 4.96
CA ARG A 34 -9.78 9.70 3.98
C ARG A 34 -10.11 9.34 2.54
N VAL A 35 -10.40 8.07 2.27
CA VAL A 35 -10.69 7.54 0.94
C VAL A 35 -12.00 6.75 1.00
N ALA A 36 -13.09 7.47 1.28
CA ALA A 36 -14.40 6.85 1.43
C ALA A 36 -14.79 6.00 0.20
N GLY A 37 -15.21 4.76 0.45
CA GLY A 37 -15.66 3.85 -0.61
C GLY A 37 -14.53 3.27 -1.47
N HIS A 38 -13.28 3.20 -0.98
CA HIS A 38 -12.16 2.57 -1.69
C HIS A 38 -12.36 1.07 -1.98
N GLY A 39 -13.08 0.36 -1.12
CA GLY A 39 -13.49 -1.03 -1.38
C GLY A 39 -12.42 -2.10 -1.13
N GLU A 40 -11.21 -1.71 -0.72
CA GLU A 40 -10.13 -2.64 -0.39
C GLU A 40 -10.24 -3.12 1.08
N PRO A 41 -9.75 -4.33 1.40
CA PRO A 41 -9.74 -4.83 2.77
C PRO A 41 -8.63 -4.18 3.62
N ASN A 42 -9.00 -3.32 4.57
CA ASN A 42 -8.05 -2.60 5.45
C ASN A 42 -7.08 -3.52 6.19
N ALA A 43 -7.52 -4.73 6.57
CA ALA A 43 -6.65 -5.71 7.23
C ALA A 43 -5.50 -6.18 6.33
N GLU A 44 -5.78 -6.45 5.05
CA GLU A 44 -4.76 -6.91 4.09
C GLU A 44 -3.81 -5.77 3.72
N LEU A 45 -4.34 -4.54 3.60
CA LEU A 45 -3.54 -3.34 3.38
C LEU A 45 -2.60 -3.08 4.56
N LYS A 46 -3.11 -3.16 5.80
CA LYS A 46 -2.35 -2.98 7.04
C LYS A 46 -1.27 -4.03 7.22
N GLN A 47 -1.59 -5.30 6.95
CA GLN A 47 -0.63 -6.41 7.04
C GLN A 47 0.58 -6.19 6.12
N ARG A 48 0.33 -5.67 4.91
CA ARG A 48 1.36 -5.50 3.87
C ARG A 48 1.94 -4.10 3.80
N LYS A 49 1.46 -3.17 4.63
CA LYS A 49 1.85 -1.76 4.60
C LYS A 49 1.59 -1.10 3.23
N ILE A 50 0.54 -1.54 2.53
CA ILE A 50 0.11 -0.96 1.25
C ILE A 50 -0.62 0.35 1.53
N LEU A 51 -0.27 1.39 0.79
CA LEU A 51 -0.91 2.69 0.83
C LEU A 51 -1.95 2.78 -0.27
N VAL A 52 -3.01 3.52 0.03
CA VAL A 52 -4.11 3.81 -0.89
C VAL A 52 -4.22 5.33 -1.07
N ASP A 53 -4.38 5.74 -2.31
CA ASP A 53 -4.61 7.12 -2.72
C ASP A 53 -5.66 7.18 -3.84
N GLY A 54 -6.24 8.35 -4.08
CA GLY A 54 -7.28 8.59 -5.07
C GLY A 54 -8.65 8.92 -4.45
N ALA A 55 -9.65 9.14 -5.31
CA ALA A 55 -11.00 9.50 -4.92
C ALA A 55 -12.03 8.72 -5.77
N PRO A 56 -12.43 7.52 -5.32
CA PRO A 56 -13.38 6.66 -6.06
C PRO A 56 -14.70 7.37 -6.36
N THR A 57 -15.14 8.24 -5.43
CA THR A 57 -16.40 8.98 -5.50
C THR A 57 -16.43 10.01 -6.62
N ASP A 58 -15.27 10.46 -7.11
CA ASP A 58 -15.14 11.54 -8.09
C ASP A 58 -14.89 11.01 -9.50
N GLY A 59 -15.08 9.70 -9.72
CA GLY A 59 -14.73 9.03 -10.98
C GLY A 59 -13.22 8.91 -11.22
N GLN A 60 -12.41 9.22 -10.20
CA GLN A 60 -10.97 9.03 -10.22
C GLN A 60 -10.62 7.60 -9.80
N GLY A 61 -9.60 7.02 -10.46
CA GLY A 61 -9.13 5.68 -10.13
C GLY A 61 -8.51 5.60 -8.74
N LEU A 62 -8.50 4.39 -8.18
CA LEU A 62 -7.78 4.07 -6.96
C LEU A 62 -6.32 3.74 -7.30
N LEU A 63 -5.39 4.23 -6.48
CA LEU A 63 -3.97 3.91 -6.58
C LEU A 63 -3.52 3.16 -5.33
N LEU A 64 -3.06 1.93 -5.51
CA LEU A 64 -2.40 1.14 -4.47
C LEU A 64 -0.88 1.20 -4.69
N GLN A 65 -0.13 1.48 -3.63
CA GLN A 65 1.33 1.66 -3.72
C GLN A 65 2.05 1.22 -2.45
N ILE A 66 3.35 0.95 -2.56
CA ILE A 66 4.22 0.61 -1.44
C ILE A 66 5.68 0.93 -1.82
N PHE A 67 6.49 1.27 -0.82
CA PHE A 67 7.90 1.63 -1.03
C PHE A 67 8.84 0.65 -0.34
N THR A 68 9.89 0.22 -1.04
CA THR A 68 10.99 -0.52 -0.42
C THR A 68 11.82 0.42 0.45
N GLN A 69 12.54 -0.12 1.44
CA GLN A 69 13.57 0.66 2.12
C GLN A 69 14.65 1.10 1.13
N ASN A 70 15.43 2.11 1.51
CA ASN A 70 16.53 2.60 0.70
C ASN A 70 17.57 1.50 0.52
N VAL A 71 17.70 0.98 -0.70
CA VAL A 71 18.63 -0.11 -1.06
C VAL A 71 20.05 0.37 -1.36
N ILE A 72 20.26 1.69 -1.48
CA ILE A 72 21.57 2.33 -1.66
C ILE A 72 21.71 3.41 -0.58
N GLY A 73 22.70 3.27 0.30
CA GLY A 73 23.07 4.29 1.28
C GLY A 73 23.62 5.57 0.61
N PRO A 74 23.82 6.68 1.34
CA PRO A 74 24.30 7.92 0.75
C PRO A 74 25.60 7.66 -0.02
N ILE A 75 25.62 8.09 -1.28
CA ILE A 75 26.87 8.34 -2.03
C ILE A 75 27.66 9.44 -1.36
#